data_AF-A0A6B2T4W4-F1
#
_entry.id   AF-A0A6B2T4W4-F1
#
_cell.length_a   1.000
_cell.length_b   1.000
_cell.length_c   1.000
_cell.angle_alpha   90.00
_cell.angle_beta   90.00
_cell.angle_gamma   90.00
#
_symmetry.space_group_name_H-M   'P 1'
#
loop_
_entity.id
_entity.type
_entity.pdbx_description
1 polymer ?
#
loop_
_entity_poly.entity_id
_entity_poly.type
_entity_poly.pdbx_seq_one_letter_code
_entity_poly.pdbx_strand_id
1 'polypeptide(L)'
;MGERVTIREVAARAGVSVATVSRVLAGNYPTSTASRAKVLRAVKDLDYVANAHARALAGAGRKTIAVLMFDVVGAFYAQVAQGVEMEAAQRGRLTLVASTGSDPARELALVQMMREQAAEAVMLVGGVVQDDEYRQRMARYAEALAAAGSRLVLCGRPAPTPD
;
A
#
# COMPACT_ATOMS: atom_id res chain seq x y z
N MET A 1 -26.86 12.37 3.15
CA MET A 1 -25.41 12.20 2.86
C MET A 1 -24.67 12.69 4.10
N GLY A 2 -24.16 11.79 4.96
CA GLY A 2 -23.45 12.20 6.17
C GLY A 2 -22.11 12.83 5.79
N GLU A 3 -21.84 14.04 6.28
CA GLU A 3 -20.58 14.74 6.04
C GLU A 3 -19.44 13.93 6.69
N ARG A 4 -18.39 13.60 5.91
CA ARG A 4 -17.26 12.84 6.45
C ARG A 4 -16.52 13.71 7.45
N VAL A 5 -16.37 13.22 8.68
CA VAL A 5 -15.56 13.86 9.71
C VAL A 5 -14.14 14.11 9.17
N THR A 6 -13.67 15.34 9.34
CA THR A 6 -12.39 15.85 8.89
C THR A 6 -11.40 15.95 10.05
N ILE A 7 -10.10 16.03 9.72
CA ILE A 7 -9.06 16.26 10.72
C ILE A 7 -9.24 17.59 11.48
N ARG A 8 -9.94 18.57 10.87
CA ARG A 8 -10.26 19.86 11.48
C ARG A 8 -11.29 19.71 12.60
N GLU A 9 -12.30 18.87 12.40
CA GLU A 9 -13.30 18.57 13.44
C GLU A 9 -12.69 17.79 14.61
N VAL A 10 -11.77 16.86 14.32
CA VAL A 10 -10.97 16.19 15.37
C VAL A 10 -10.16 17.21 16.17
N ALA A 11 -9.49 18.15 15.49
CA ALA A 11 -8.70 19.20 16.12
C ALA A 11 -9.55 20.09 17.03
N ALA A 12 -10.72 20.53 16.54
CA ALA A 12 -11.69 21.30 17.30
C ALA A 12 -12.19 20.53 18.54
N ARG A 13 -12.55 19.26 18.39
CA ARG A 13 -13.02 18.41 19.50
C ARG A 13 -11.94 18.13 20.54
N ALA A 14 -10.69 17.98 20.11
CA ALA A 14 -9.55 17.73 21.00
C ALA A 14 -8.99 19.02 21.64
N GLY A 15 -9.36 20.20 21.14
CA GLY A 15 -8.85 21.49 21.59
C GLY A 15 -7.36 21.68 21.28
N VAL A 16 -6.90 21.20 20.13
CA VAL A 16 -5.49 21.32 19.67
C VAL A 16 -5.44 21.76 18.21
N SER A 17 -4.25 22.10 17.70
CA SER A 17 -4.07 22.43 16.28
C SER A 17 -4.16 21.18 15.39
N VAL A 18 -4.52 21.37 14.12
CA VAL A 18 -4.50 20.31 13.09
C VAL A 18 -3.11 19.66 12.97
N ALA A 19 -2.05 20.44 13.10
CA ALA A 19 -0.68 19.95 13.10
C ALA A 19 -0.41 18.99 14.27
N THR A 20 -0.94 19.30 15.46
CA THR A 20 -0.84 18.40 16.63
C THR A 20 -1.60 17.11 16.39
N VAL A 21 -2.82 17.17 15.85
CA VAL A 21 -3.58 15.95 15.47
C VAL A 21 -2.79 15.11 14.47
N SER A 22 -2.26 15.74 13.42
CA SER A 22 -1.46 15.06 12.39
C SER A 22 -0.24 14.35 13.00
N ARG A 23 0.52 15.01 13.87
CA ARG A 23 1.68 14.42 14.58
C ARG A 23 1.29 13.27 15.49
N VAL A 24 0.19 13.39 16.24
CA VAL A 24 -0.31 12.32 17.10
C VAL A 24 -0.71 11.09 16.26
N LEU A 25 -1.39 11.30 15.14
CA LEU A 25 -1.84 10.23 14.24
C LEU A 25 -0.67 9.60 13.46
N ALA A 26 0.35 10.38 13.11
CA ALA A 26 1.56 9.88 12.46
C ALA A 26 2.45 9.07 13.42
N GLY A 27 2.45 9.42 14.72
CA GLY A 27 3.19 8.71 15.77
C GLY A 27 4.71 8.86 15.70
N ASN A 28 5.22 9.73 14.82
CA ASN A 28 6.65 9.92 14.53
C ASN A 28 7.25 11.18 15.16
N TYR A 29 6.49 11.92 15.97
CA TYR A 29 6.95 13.16 16.62
C TYR A 29 6.62 13.15 18.12
N PRO A 30 7.50 13.66 19.00
CA PRO A 30 7.20 13.79 20.42
C PRO A 30 6.00 14.71 20.65
N THR A 31 4.94 14.15 21.24
CA THR A 31 3.75 14.91 21.67
C THR A 31 3.48 14.63 23.13
N SER A 32 3.01 15.63 23.88
CA SER A 32 2.68 15.43 25.29
C SER A 32 1.64 14.32 25.45
N THR A 33 1.76 13.54 26.53
CA THR A 33 0.82 12.46 26.86
C THR A 33 -0.62 12.98 26.96
N ALA A 34 -0.79 14.18 27.52
CA ALA A 34 -2.08 14.86 27.62
C ALA A 34 -2.69 15.20 26.25
N SER A 35 -1.92 15.80 25.33
CA SER A 35 -2.42 16.10 23.97
C SER A 35 -2.72 14.83 23.19
N ARG A 36 -1.87 13.80 23.31
CA ARG A 36 -2.08 12.49 22.67
C ARG A 36 -3.40 11.86 23.14
N ALA A 37 -3.68 11.85 24.44
CA ALA A 37 -4.91 11.30 25.00
C ALA A 37 -6.16 12.05 24.50
N LYS A 38 -6.14 13.39 24.48
CA LYS A 38 -7.26 14.20 23.97
C LYS A 38 -7.56 13.90 22.50
N VAL A 39 -6.52 13.82 21.67
CA VAL A 39 -6.68 13.52 20.24
C VAL A 39 -7.23 12.11 20.02
N LEU A 40 -6.66 11.09 20.66
CA LEU A 40 -7.14 9.71 20.48
C LEU A 40 -8.59 9.53 20.96
N ARG A 41 -9.00 10.25 22.01
CA ARG A 41 -10.40 10.28 22.44
C ARG A 41 -11.30 10.91 21.38
N ALA A 42 -10.94 12.09 20.88
CA ALA A 42 -11.71 12.78 19.83
C ALA A 42 -11.83 11.95 18.54
N VAL A 43 -10.76 11.25 18.15
CA VAL A 43 -10.75 10.34 16.99
C VAL A 43 -11.77 9.22 17.19
N LYS A 44 -11.77 8.59 18.37
CA LYS A 44 -12.71 7.51 18.72
C LYS A 44 -14.16 8.01 18.78
N ASP A 45 -14.40 9.14 19.45
CA ASP A 45 -15.74 9.70 19.64
C ASP A 45 -16.41 10.13 18.31
N LEU A 46 -15.60 10.51 17.32
CA LEU A 46 -16.06 10.94 16.00
C LEU A 46 -15.97 9.85 14.93
N ASP A 47 -15.53 8.64 15.27
CA ASP A 47 -15.22 7.56 14.33
C ASP A 47 -14.33 8.03 13.15
N TYR A 48 -13.36 8.90 13.45
CA TYR A 48 -12.51 9.50 12.43
C TYR A 48 -11.47 8.49 11.92
N VAL A 49 -11.51 8.20 10.62
CA VAL A 49 -10.48 7.40 9.95
C VAL A 49 -9.55 8.29 9.16
N ALA A 50 -8.26 8.29 9.53
CA ALA A 50 -7.23 9.04 8.81
C ALA A 50 -7.06 8.51 7.38
N ASN A 51 -7.05 9.41 6.41
CA ASN A 51 -6.84 9.06 5.01
C ASN A 51 -5.43 8.44 4.82
N ALA A 52 -5.39 7.18 4.38
CA ALA A 52 -4.15 6.43 4.20
C ALA A 52 -3.18 7.09 3.20
N HIS A 53 -3.69 7.68 2.10
CA HIS A 53 -2.86 8.38 1.11
C HIS A 53 -2.26 9.66 1.70
N ALA A 54 -3.04 10.41 2.48
CA ALA A 54 -2.53 11.60 3.18
C ALA A 54 -1.47 11.22 4.22
N ARG A 55 -1.62 10.09 4.92
CA ARG A 55 -0.60 9.59 5.84
C ARG A 55 0.69 9.17 5.12
N ALA A 56 0.56 8.50 3.96
CA ALA A 56 1.70 8.10 3.15
C ALA A 56 2.50 9.34 2.69
N LEU A 57 1.82 10.41 2.26
CA LEU A 57 2.44 11.68 1.88
C LEU A 57 3.11 12.39 3.08
N ALA A 58 2.51 12.28 4.28
CA ALA A 58 3.05 12.85 5.51
C ALA A 58 4.20 12.04 6.14
N GLY A 59 4.74 11.03 5.43
CA GLY A 59 5.90 10.27 5.88
C GLY A 59 5.58 9.10 6.84
N ALA A 60 4.31 8.75 7.05
CA ALA A 60 3.94 7.59 7.87
C ALA A 60 4.16 6.22 7.16
N GLY A 61 4.75 6.26 5.97
CA GLY A 61 5.04 5.10 5.15
C GLY A 61 3.81 4.54 4.43
N ARG A 62 4.09 3.72 3.42
CA ARG A 62 3.10 2.91 2.72
C ARG A 62 2.88 1.65 3.53
N LYS A 63 1.65 1.13 3.52
CA LYS A 63 1.29 -0.07 4.28
C LYS A 63 0.49 -1.07 3.45
N THR A 64 0.63 -1.01 2.13
CA THR A 64 -0.14 -1.84 1.21
C THR A 64 0.82 -2.70 0.39
N ILE A 65 0.61 -4.01 0.38
CA ILE A 65 1.32 -4.96 -0.47
C ILE A 65 0.34 -5.42 -1.53
N ALA A 66 0.69 -5.24 -2.80
CA ALA A 66 -0.11 -5.74 -3.91
C ALA A 66 0.45 -7.08 -4.39
N VAL A 67 -0.41 -8.08 -4.55
CA VAL A 67 -0.09 -9.38 -5.12
C VAL A 67 -0.89 -9.55 -6.40
N LEU A 68 -0.19 -9.46 -7.53
CA LEU A 68 -0.75 -9.66 -8.86
C LEU A 68 -0.40 -11.08 -9.32
N MET A 69 -1.42 -11.85 -9.65
CA MET A 69 -1.30 -13.28 -9.98
C MET A 69 -2.14 -13.60 -11.21
N PHE A 70 -1.87 -14.71 -11.87
CA PHE A 70 -2.67 -15.15 -13.01
C PHE A 70 -4.14 -15.34 -12.64
N ASP A 71 -4.41 -16.11 -11.59
CA ASP A 71 -5.75 -16.43 -11.10
C ASP A 71 -5.72 -16.62 -9.58
N VAL A 72 -6.80 -16.23 -8.90
CA VAL A 72 -6.97 -16.37 -7.45
C VAL A 72 -7.36 -17.78 -7.04
N VAL A 73 -7.92 -18.58 -7.95
CA VAL A 73 -8.46 -19.90 -7.62
C VAL A 73 -7.39 -21.00 -7.68
N GLY A 74 -6.32 -20.80 -8.46
CA GLY A 74 -5.25 -21.79 -8.58
C GLY A 74 -4.54 -22.03 -7.26
N ALA A 75 -4.42 -23.31 -6.85
CA ALA A 75 -3.86 -23.69 -5.54
C ALA A 75 -2.46 -23.10 -5.27
N PHE A 76 -1.59 -23.06 -6.28
CA PHE A 76 -0.28 -22.41 -6.20
C PHE A 76 -0.40 -20.92 -5.83
N TYR A 77 -1.26 -20.17 -6.53
CA TYR A 77 -1.45 -18.74 -6.30
C TYR A 77 -2.10 -18.46 -4.94
N ALA A 78 -3.09 -19.26 -4.56
CA ALA A 78 -3.75 -19.15 -3.27
C ALA A 78 -2.78 -19.36 -2.09
N GLN A 79 -1.88 -20.34 -2.19
CA GLN A 79 -0.84 -20.59 -1.17
C GLN A 79 0.16 -19.43 -1.08
N VAL A 80 0.61 -18.90 -2.23
CA VAL A 80 1.49 -17.72 -2.25
C VAL A 80 0.79 -16.51 -1.64
N ALA A 81 -0.45 -16.24 -2.04
CA ALA A 81 -1.25 -15.14 -1.52
C ALA A 81 -1.46 -15.25 0.00
N GLN A 82 -1.77 -16.45 0.50
CA GLN A 82 -1.91 -16.72 1.93
C GLN A 82 -0.61 -16.44 2.69
N GLY A 83 0.53 -16.93 2.20
CA GLY A 83 1.82 -16.69 2.85
C GLY A 83 2.19 -15.20 2.92
N VAL A 84 1.95 -14.46 1.84
CA VAL A 84 2.18 -13.00 1.82
C VAL A 84 1.21 -12.27 2.72
N GLU A 85 -0.08 -12.64 2.72
CA GLU A 85 -1.09 -12.01 3.56
C GLU A 85 -0.75 -12.18 5.04
N MET A 86 -0.39 -13.40 5.46
CA MET A 86 -0.02 -13.69 6.84
C MET A 86 1.17 -12.84 7.30
N GLU A 87 2.24 -12.76 6.50
CA GLU A 87 3.42 -11.96 6.84
C GLU A 87 3.13 -10.46 6.83
N ALA A 88 2.35 -9.98 5.84
CA ALA A 88 1.94 -8.59 5.76
C ALA A 88 1.08 -8.18 6.97
N ALA A 89 0.13 -9.03 7.36
CA ALA A 89 -0.75 -8.81 8.50
C ALA A 89 0.04 -8.71 9.81
N GLN A 90 1.01 -9.60 10.04
CA GLN A 90 1.90 -9.54 11.21
C GLN A 90 2.67 -8.22 11.30
N ARG A 91 2.94 -7.58 10.17
CA ARG A 91 3.62 -6.28 10.11
C ARG A 91 2.67 -5.08 9.95
N GLY A 92 1.37 -5.27 10.15
CA GLY A 92 0.35 -4.22 10.06
C GLY A 92 0.21 -3.62 8.66
N ARG A 93 0.40 -4.45 7.62
CA ARG A 93 0.20 -4.11 6.21
C ARG A 93 -1.07 -4.75 5.67
N LEU A 94 -1.74 -4.03 4.77
CA LEU A 94 -2.89 -4.50 4.00
C LEU A 94 -2.40 -5.22 2.74
N THR A 95 -2.96 -6.39 2.46
CA THR A 95 -2.70 -7.11 1.21
C THR A 95 -3.83 -6.90 0.23
N LEU A 96 -3.49 -6.50 -1.00
CA LEU A 96 -4.43 -6.42 -2.13
C LEU A 96 -4.10 -7.52 -3.12
N VAL A 97 -5.09 -8.30 -3.52
CA VAL A 97 -4.93 -9.39 -4.48
C VAL A 97 -5.68 -9.04 -5.76
N ALA A 98 -5.03 -9.20 -6.91
CA ALA A 98 -5.65 -8.99 -8.22
C ALA A 98 -5.20 -10.02 -9.26
N SER A 99 -6.16 -10.46 -10.08
CA SER A 99 -5.89 -11.38 -11.19
C SER A 99 -5.54 -10.62 -12.47
N THR A 100 -4.43 -10.99 -13.09
CA THR A 100 -3.99 -10.54 -14.42
C THR A 100 -4.62 -11.37 -15.54
N GLY A 101 -4.93 -12.65 -15.28
CA GLY A 101 -5.19 -13.64 -16.32
C GLY A 101 -3.98 -13.80 -17.25
N SER A 102 -4.23 -14.19 -18.51
CA SER A 102 -3.21 -14.31 -19.56
C SER A 102 -2.92 -13.00 -20.32
N ASP A 103 -3.36 -11.85 -19.80
CA ASP A 103 -3.32 -10.57 -20.53
C ASP A 103 -2.17 -9.68 -20.03
N PRO A 104 -1.11 -9.50 -20.84
CA PRO A 104 -0.02 -8.61 -20.50
C PRO A 104 -0.49 -7.17 -20.30
N ALA A 105 -1.41 -6.64 -21.12
CA ALA A 105 -1.87 -5.27 -20.99
C ALA A 105 -2.56 -5.02 -19.63
N ARG A 106 -3.30 -6.02 -19.14
CA ARG A 106 -3.92 -6.00 -17.83
C ARG A 106 -2.90 -6.03 -16.69
N GLU A 107 -1.84 -6.83 -16.80
CA GLU A 107 -0.73 -6.82 -15.82
C GLU A 107 -0.15 -5.41 -15.67
N LEU A 108 0.10 -4.72 -16.79
CA LEU A 108 0.65 -3.35 -16.77
C LEU A 108 -0.31 -2.34 -16.15
N ALA A 109 -1.60 -2.42 -16.51
CA ALA A 109 -2.62 -1.55 -15.95
C ALA A 109 -2.72 -1.74 -14.42
N LEU A 110 -2.59 -2.98 -13.94
CA LEU A 110 -2.58 -3.27 -12.51
C LEU A 110 -1.31 -2.73 -11.82
N VAL A 111 -0.13 -2.91 -12.40
CA VAL A 111 1.12 -2.33 -11.86
C VAL A 111 1.02 -0.81 -11.76
N GLN A 112 0.50 -0.15 -12.80
CA GLN A 112 0.25 1.29 -12.83
C GLN A 112 -0.73 1.70 -11.72
N MET A 113 -1.85 0.98 -11.58
CA MET A 113 -2.86 1.23 -10.55
C MET A 113 -2.28 1.07 -9.14
N MET A 114 -1.44 0.06 -8.90
CA MET A 114 -0.79 -0.13 -7.59
C MET A 114 0.19 1.00 -7.26
N ARG A 115 0.83 1.59 -8.28
CA ARG A 115 1.66 2.79 -8.09
C ARG A 115 0.80 3.98 -7.65
N GLU A 116 -0.35 4.18 -8.27
CA GLU A 116 -1.30 5.25 -7.92
C GLU A 116 -1.91 5.06 -6.52
N GLN A 117 -2.15 3.80 -6.13
CA GLN A 117 -2.60 3.45 -4.77
C GLN A 117 -1.49 3.55 -3.71
N ALA A 118 -0.28 3.98 -4.09
CA ALA A 118 0.89 4.09 -3.22
C ALA A 118 1.20 2.76 -2.50
N ALA A 119 1.16 1.64 -3.23
CA ALA A 119 1.61 0.35 -2.72
C ALA A 119 3.08 0.41 -2.30
N GLU A 120 3.40 -0.16 -1.14
CA GLU A 120 4.77 -0.30 -0.64
C GLU A 120 5.57 -1.29 -1.48
N ALA A 121 4.92 -2.38 -1.88
CA ALA A 121 5.48 -3.34 -2.81
C ALA A 121 4.39 -3.89 -3.74
N VAL A 122 4.81 -4.27 -4.94
CA VAL A 122 4.02 -4.95 -5.96
C VAL A 122 4.70 -6.27 -6.25
N MET A 123 4.03 -7.38 -5.98
CA MET A 123 4.52 -8.73 -6.24
C MET A 123 3.82 -9.31 -7.47
N LEU A 124 4.58 -9.79 -8.44
CA LEU A 124 4.09 -10.53 -9.59
C LEU A 124 4.33 -12.03 -9.39
N VAL A 125 3.29 -12.85 -9.53
CA VAL A 125 3.34 -14.30 -9.26
C VAL A 125 2.95 -15.10 -10.51
N GLY A 126 3.74 -16.13 -10.85
CA GLY A 126 3.44 -17.09 -11.92
C GLY A 126 4.22 -16.85 -13.21
N GLY A 127 3.95 -17.58 -14.29
CA GLY A 127 4.71 -17.45 -15.55
C GLY A 127 4.23 -16.30 -16.46
N VAL A 128 5.11 -15.84 -17.36
CA VAL A 128 4.78 -15.05 -18.57
C VAL A 128 5.71 -15.48 -19.69
N VAL A 129 5.26 -15.29 -20.92
CA VAL A 129 6.09 -15.40 -22.12
C VAL A 129 7.29 -14.46 -21.97
N GLN A 130 8.49 -15.03 -22.02
CA GLN A 130 9.76 -14.35 -21.78
C GLN A 130 10.37 -13.89 -23.10
N ASP A 131 9.83 -12.82 -23.68
CA ASP A 131 10.49 -12.12 -24.78
C ASP A 131 11.28 -10.90 -24.26
N ASP A 132 12.11 -10.34 -25.14
CA ASP A 132 12.92 -9.17 -24.80
C ASP A 132 12.05 -7.93 -24.52
N GLU A 133 10.86 -7.85 -25.11
CA GLU A 133 9.91 -6.77 -24.88
C GLU A 133 9.39 -6.79 -23.43
N TYR A 134 9.01 -7.97 -22.93
CA TYR A 134 8.58 -8.20 -21.56
C TYR A 134 9.65 -7.77 -20.56
N ARG A 135 10.90 -8.20 -20.79
CA ARG A 135 12.04 -7.86 -19.92
C ARG A 135 12.28 -6.37 -19.84
N GLN A 136 12.32 -5.69 -21.00
CA GLN A 136 12.48 -4.24 -21.06
C GLN A 136 11.34 -3.50 -20.35
N ARG A 137 10.10 -3.98 -20.50
CA ARG A 137 8.95 -3.39 -19.80
C ARG A 137 9.06 -3.58 -18.29
N MET A 138 9.41 -4.77 -17.82
CA MET A 138 9.58 -5.02 -16.38
C MET A 138 10.70 -4.23 -15.74
N ALA A 139 11.84 -4.06 -16.43
CA ALA A 139 12.92 -3.20 -15.95
C ALA A 139 12.43 -1.76 -15.73
N ARG A 140 11.70 -1.19 -16.70
CA ARG A 140 11.10 0.15 -16.57
C ARG A 140 10.11 0.25 -15.40
N TYR A 141 9.32 -0.78 -15.12
CA TYR A 141 8.42 -0.76 -13.95
C TYR A 141 9.18 -0.84 -12.64
N ALA A 142 10.20 -1.68 -12.55
CA ALA A 142 11.04 -1.77 -11.37
C ALA A 142 11.66 -0.40 -11.04
N GLU A 143 12.20 0.29 -12.05
CA GLU A 143 12.74 1.65 -11.92
C GLU A 143 11.68 2.66 -11.51
N ALA A 144 10.51 2.67 -12.17
CA ALA A 144 9.44 3.61 -11.87
C ALA A 144 8.85 3.41 -10.46
N LEU A 145 8.72 2.16 -10.02
CA LEU A 145 8.30 1.83 -8.65
C LEU A 145 9.37 2.25 -7.64
N ALA A 146 10.64 1.94 -7.91
CA ALA A 146 11.76 2.30 -7.04
C ALA A 146 11.90 3.82 -6.88
N ALA A 147 11.79 4.59 -7.97
CA ALA A 147 11.80 6.05 -7.94
C ALA A 147 10.63 6.63 -7.13
N ALA A 148 9.50 5.93 -7.13
CA ALA A 148 8.39 6.28 -6.27
C ALA A 148 8.62 5.84 -4.81
N GLY A 149 9.60 5.00 -4.46
CA GLY A 149 9.80 4.43 -3.12
C GLY A 149 8.98 3.14 -2.86
N SER A 150 8.56 2.47 -3.93
CA SER A 150 7.90 1.17 -3.93
C SER A 150 8.87 0.11 -4.45
N ARG A 151 8.54 -1.18 -4.30
CA ARG A 151 9.40 -2.27 -4.79
C ARG A 151 8.61 -3.23 -5.67
N LEU A 152 9.20 -3.61 -6.80
CA LEU A 152 8.72 -4.74 -7.60
C LEU A 152 9.36 -6.03 -7.07
N VAL A 153 8.56 -7.05 -6.82
CA VAL A 153 9.00 -8.39 -6.39
C VAL A 153 8.49 -9.41 -7.39
N LEU A 154 9.35 -10.33 -7.82
CA LEU A 154 9.00 -11.39 -8.76
C LEU A 154 9.03 -12.74 -8.05
N CYS A 155 7.97 -13.53 -8.20
CA CYS A 155 7.82 -14.85 -7.58
C CYS A 155 7.48 -15.89 -8.67
N GLY A 156 8.32 -16.92 -8.81
CA GLY A 156 8.15 -17.92 -9.87
C GLY A 156 8.39 -17.36 -11.29
N ARG A 157 9.19 -16.29 -11.40
CA ARG A 157 9.57 -15.61 -12.66
C ARG A 157 11.07 -15.31 -12.69
N PRO A 158 11.68 -15.27 -13.89
CA PRO A 158 13.07 -14.82 -14.04
C PRO A 158 13.20 -13.32 -13.78
N ALA A 159 14.44 -12.89 -13.50
CA ALA A 159 14.77 -11.48 -13.33
C ALA A 159 14.56 -10.70 -14.66
N PRO A 160 14.23 -9.40 -14.58
CA PRO A 160 14.00 -8.57 -15.77
C PRO A 160 15.30 -8.19 -16.48
N THR A 161 16.43 -8.23 -15.78
CA THR A 161 17.77 -8.04 -16.32
C THR A 161 18.55 -9.35 -16.19
N PRO A 162 19.32 -9.77 -17.22
CA PRO A 162 20.27 -10.86 -17.04
C PRO A 162 21.34 -10.45 -16.01
N ASP A 163 21.81 -11.43 -15.23
CA ASP A 163 22.95 -11.27 -14.30
C ASP A 163 24.24 -10.87 -15.04
#